data_AF-A0A3L7ZIR9-F1
#
_entry.id   AF-A0A3L7ZIR9-F1
#
_cell.length_a   1.000
_cell.length_b   1.000
_cell.length_c   1.000
_cell.angle_alpha   90.00
_cell.angle_beta   90.00
_cell.angle_gamma   90.00
#
_symmetry.space_group_name_H-M   'P 1'
#
loop_
_entity.id
_entity.type
_entity.pdbx_description
1 polymer ?
#
loop_
_entity_poly.entity_id
_entity_poly.type
_entity_poly.pdbx_seq_one_letter_code
_entity_poly.pdbx_strand_id
1 'polypeptide(L)'
;MDIQTFINNYYEAFSLKAELPIAFWYSDSLLGELKQTQGCLFKALPAIRQGEIIRYLHFARIDRLISFEKVEGLLFLATPDILSGLITWTFFDNNNPDAVSTPFGSGCSSTITLTVNENRQGGHRTFLGFFDPSVRPYVESNLLSLTILMSRFKTMYQTMRNSSLYDTHAWAKIKTRINEG
;
A
#
# COMPACT_ATOMS: atom_id res chain seq x y z
N MET A 1 -15.32 2.23 -8.13
CA MET A 1 -13.95 1.81 -8.45
C MET A 1 -14.01 0.32 -8.67
N ASP A 2 -13.63 -0.14 -9.86
CA ASP A 2 -13.58 -1.57 -10.19
C ASP A 2 -12.20 -2.15 -9.86
N ILE A 3 -12.18 -3.30 -9.18
CA ILE A 3 -10.96 -3.96 -8.69
C ILE A 3 -10.13 -4.51 -9.84
N GLN A 4 -10.76 -5.18 -10.81
CA GLN A 4 -10.03 -5.77 -11.94
C GLN A 4 -9.40 -4.69 -12.82
N THR A 5 -10.12 -3.59 -13.03
CA THR A 5 -9.61 -2.40 -13.72
C THR A 5 -8.40 -1.82 -12.99
N PHE A 6 -8.43 -1.73 -11.65
CA PHE A 6 -7.25 -1.32 -10.87
C PHE A 6 -6.06 -2.25 -11.12
N ILE A 7 -6.27 -3.55 -10.98
CA ILE A 7 -5.21 -4.57 -11.10
C ILE A 7 -4.57 -4.51 -12.50
N ASN A 8 -5.39 -4.42 -13.54
CA ASN A 8 -4.91 -4.34 -14.93
C ASN A 8 -4.08 -3.06 -15.14
N ASN A 9 -4.60 -1.90 -14.71
CA ASN A 9 -3.87 -0.63 -14.82
C ASN A 9 -2.57 -0.65 -13.99
N TYR A 10 -2.59 -1.26 -12.81
CA TYR A 10 -1.43 -1.38 -11.94
C TYR A 10 -0.34 -2.24 -12.55
N TYR A 11 -0.68 -3.42 -13.08
CA TYR A 11 0.31 -4.27 -13.75
C TYR A 11 0.79 -3.67 -15.07
N GLU A 12 -0.06 -2.96 -15.81
CA GLU A 12 0.38 -2.18 -16.96
C GLU A 12 1.41 -1.13 -16.54
N ALA A 13 1.18 -0.40 -15.44
CA ALA A 13 2.09 0.63 -14.93
C ALA A 13 3.36 0.07 -14.27
N PHE A 14 3.30 -1.05 -13.56
CA PHE A 14 4.39 -1.49 -12.67
C PHE A 14 4.99 -2.85 -13.03
N SER A 15 4.49 -3.52 -14.07
CA SER A 15 4.79 -4.92 -14.44
C SER A 15 4.13 -5.96 -13.52
N LEU A 16 3.94 -7.18 -14.08
CA LEU A 16 3.51 -8.38 -13.37
C LEU A 16 4.46 -8.80 -12.23
N LYS A 17 5.70 -8.30 -12.21
CA LYS A 17 6.64 -8.52 -11.09
C LYS A 17 6.32 -7.68 -9.85
N ALA A 18 5.53 -6.62 -9.97
CA ALA A 18 5.15 -5.80 -8.83
C ALA A 18 4.15 -6.54 -7.94
N GLU A 19 4.39 -6.59 -6.63
CA GLU A 19 3.44 -7.15 -5.68
C GLU A 19 2.16 -6.29 -5.66
N LEU A 20 1.00 -6.94 -5.67
CA LEU A 20 -0.27 -6.25 -5.49
C LEU A 20 -0.41 -5.73 -4.06
N PRO A 21 -1.03 -4.56 -3.86
CA PRO A 21 -1.22 -4.03 -2.52
C PRO A 21 -2.13 -4.91 -1.67
N ILE A 22 -1.89 -4.82 -0.36
CA ILE A 22 -2.67 -5.47 0.68
C ILE A 22 -3.63 -4.43 1.23
N ALA A 23 -4.92 -4.64 1.03
CA ALA A 23 -5.95 -3.85 1.66
C ALA A 23 -6.13 -4.26 3.11
N PHE A 24 -6.49 -3.29 3.96
CA PHE A 24 -6.81 -3.55 5.36
C PHE A 24 -7.99 -2.72 5.86
N TRP A 25 -8.69 -3.25 6.86
CA TRP A 25 -9.84 -2.61 7.49
C TRP A 25 -10.11 -3.19 8.89
N TYR A 26 -10.85 -2.43 9.70
CA TYR A 26 -11.35 -2.92 10.99
C TYR A 26 -12.73 -3.57 10.86
N SER A 27 -13.00 -4.59 11.67
CA SER A 27 -14.33 -5.16 11.86
C SER A 27 -14.68 -5.21 13.34
N ASP A 28 -15.96 -4.97 13.67
CA ASP A 28 -16.48 -5.10 15.04
C ASP A 28 -16.72 -6.56 15.45
N SER A 29 -16.65 -7.49 14.50
CA SER A 29 -16.81 -8.92 14.72
C SER A 29 -15.47 -9.63 14.59
N LEU A 30 -15.18 -10.55 15.51
CA LEU A 30 -14.04 -11.45 15.36
C LEU A 30 -14.35 -12.44 14.24
N LEU A 31 -13.61 -12.33 13.14
CA LEU A 31 -13.87 -13.12 11.92
C LEU A 31 -12.81 -14.21 11.68
N GLY A 32 -11.97 -14.53 12.68
CA GLY A 32 -10.95 -15.57 12.61
C GLY A 32 -10.34 -15.92 13.98
N GLU A 33 -9.31 -16.77 14.00
CA GLU A 33 -8.59 -17.10 15.23
C GLU A 33 -7.73 -15.92 15.73
N LEU A 34 -7.73 -15.70 17.04
CA LEU A 34 -6.90 -14.69 17.69
C LEU A 34 -5.41 -15.08 17.63
N LYS A 35 -4.73 -14.76 16.53
CA LYS A 35 -3.27 -14.85 16.47
C LYS A 35 -2.67 -13.61 17.13
N GLN A 36 -2.17 -13.77 18.36
CA GLN A 36 -1.41 -12.72 19.03
C GLN A 36 0.01 -12.70 18.48
N THR A 37 0.37 -11.61 17.78
CA THR A 37 1.77 -11.33 17.49
C THR A 37 2.41 -10.74 18.75
N GLN A 38 3.36 -11.45 19.34
CA GLN A 38 4.24 -10.86 20.35
C GLN A 38 5.25 -9.96 19.63
N GLY A 39 5.30 -8.67 19.99
CA GLY A 39 6.15 -7.67 19.34
C GLY A 39 5.54 -7.11 18.05
N CYS A 40 6.24 -7.24 16.92
CA CYS A 40 5.86 -6.63 15.66
C CYS A 40 4.72 -7.38 14.94
N LEU A 41 3.65 -6.68 14.54
CA LEU A 41 2.54 -7.23 13.75
C LEU A 41 3.03 -7.88 12.44
N PHE A 42 4.02 -7.27 11.81
CA PHE A 42 4.58 -7.73 10.53
C PHE A 42 5.39 -9.01 10.66
N LYS A 43 5.60 -9.56 11.85
CA LYS A 43 5.99 -10.96 12.00
C LYS A 43 4.99 -11.91 11.33
N ALA A 44 3.72 -11.54 11.28
CA ALA A 44 2.67 -12.26 10.58
C ALA A 44 2.56 -11.86 9.10
N LEU A 45 3.53 -11.13 8.52
CA LEU A 45 3.44 -10.67 7.13
C LEU A 45 3.20 -11.80 6.10
N PRO A 46 3.82 -12.98 6.21
CA PRO A 46 3.51 -14.11 5.31
C PRO A 46 2.03 -14.53 5.37
N ALA A 47 1.41 -14.44 6.55
CA ALA A 47 0.00 -14.70 6.79
C ALA A 47 -0.89 -13.53 6.30
N ILE A 48 -0.50 -12.28 6.56
CA ILE A 48 -1.16 -11.06 6.08
C ILE A 48 -1.25 -11.05 4.55
N ARG A 49 -0.16 -11.43 3.85
CA ARG A 49 -0.13 -11.58 2.38
C ARG A 49 -1.14 -12.61 1.87
N GLN A 50 -1.49 -13.59 2.67
CA GLN A 50 -2.49 -14.62 2.37
C GLN A 50 -3.91 -14.24 2.82
N GLY A 51 -4.10 -13.03 3.35
CA GLY A 51 -5.40 -12.54 3.79
C GLY A 51 -5.84 -13.07 5.16
N GLU A 52 -4.89 -13.47 6.00
CA GLU A 52 -5.20 -13.83 7.39
C GLU A 52 -5.64 -12.62 8.23
N ILE A 53 -6.46 -12.91 9.24
CA ILE A 53 -7.04 -11.92 10.15
C ILE A 53 -6.18 -11.84 11.41
N ILE A 54 -5.88 -10.62 11.86
CA ILE A 54 -5.19 -10.39 13.12
C ILE A 54 -6.13 -9.62 14.05
N ARG A 55 -6.83 -10.36 14.92
CA ARG A 55 -7.84 -9.83 15.85
C ARG A 55 -9.03 -9.18 15.12
N TYR A 56 -9.15 -7.86 15.21
CA TYR A 56 -10.18 -7.03 14.55
C TYR A 56 -9.67 -6.35 13.28
N LEU A 57 -8.39 -6.53 12.95
CA LEU A 57 -7.76 -5.95 11.76
C LEU A 57 -7.66 -7.02 10.68
N HIS A 58 -8.34 -6.77 9.58
CA HIS A 58 -8.38 -7.63 8.41
C HIS A 58 -7.35 -7.21 7.40
N PHE A 59 -6.83 -8.19 6.68
CA PHE A 59 -5.99 -7.98 5.51
C PHE A 59 -6.51 -8.82 4.36
N ALA A 60 -6.41 -8.29 3.15
CA ALA A 60 -6.60 -9.06 1.94
C ALA A 60 -5.80 -8.43 0.81
N ARG A 61 -5.10 -9.25 0.04
CA ARG A 61 -4.55 -8.81 -1.23
C ARG A 61 -5.71 -8.35 -2.14
N ILE A 62 -5.48 -7.31 -2.92
CA ILE A 62 -6.56 -6.62 -3.65
C ILE A 62 -7.34 -7.52 -4.62
N ASP A 63 -6.73 -8.57 -5.16
CA ASP A 63 -7.36 -9.56 -6.04
C ASP A 63 -8.29 -10.53 -5.31
N ARG A 64 -8.25 -10.55 -3.97
CA ARG A 64 -9.17 -11.33 -3.12
C ARG A 64 -10.30 -10.48 -2.55
N LEU A 65 -10.33 -9.18 -2.83
CA LEU A 65 -11.41 -8.31 -2.42
C LEU A 65 -12.64 -8.49 -3.31
N ILE A 66 -13.81 -8.38 -2.69
CA ILE A 66 -15.10 -8.30 -3.40
C ILE A 66 -15.47 -6.82 -3.64
N SER A 67 -15.06 -5.92 -2.74
CA SER A 67 -15.38 -4.50 -2.79
C SER A 67 -14.36 -3.68 -1.98
N PHE A 68 -14.21 -2.40 -2.33
CA PHE A 68 -13.43 -1.42 -1.57
C PHE A 68 -14.21 -0.75 -0.42
N GLU A 69 -15.50 -1.02 -0.27
CA GLU A 69 -16.42 -0.27 0.61
C GLU A 69 -15.93 -0.14 2.06
N LYS A 70 -15.36 -1.21 2.63
CA LYS A 70 -14.89 -1.23 4.02
C LYS A 70 -13.41 -0.92 4.17
N VAL A 71 -12.67 -0.82 3.07
CA VAL A 71 -11.21 -0.68 3.10
C VAL A 71 -10.85 0.67 3.73
N GLU A 72 -9.88 0.66 4.64
CA GLU A 72 -9.34 1.88 5.26
C GLU A 72 -8.10 2.36 4.50
N GLY A 73 -7.27 1.43 4.03
CA GLY A 73 -6.10 1.74 3.22
C GLY A 73 -5.51 0.54 2.49
N LEU A 74 -4.58 0.85 1.61
CA LEU A 74 -3.82 -0.07 0.77
C LEU A 74 -2.34 0.03 1.14
N LEU A 75 -1.78 -1.05 1.66
CA LEU A 75 -0.37 -1.21 1.97
C LEU A 75 0.36 -1.78 0.75
N PHE A 76 1.28 -0.99 0.18
CA PHE A 76 2.18 -1.42 -0.87
C PHE A 76 3.52 -1.80 -0.26
N LEU A 77 4.00 -3.01 -0.57
CA LEU A 77 5.38 -3.42 -0.31
C LEU A 77 6.15 -3.27 -1.60
N ALA A 78 7.18 -2.43 -1.59
CA ALA A 78 7.76 -1.94 -2.82
C ALA A 78 9.28 -1.78 -2.72
N THR A 79 9.96 -2.16 -3.80
CA THR A 79 11.37 -1.85 -4.04
C THR A 79 11.53 -0.34 -4.33
N PRO A 80 12.75 0.21 -4.32
CA PRO A 80 12.96 1.62 -4.66
C PRO A 80 12.40 2.03 -6.03
N ASP A 81 12.48 1.17 -7.04
CA ASP A 81 11.95 1.46 -8.38
C ASP A 81 10.41 1.50 -8.39
N ILE A 82 9.75 0.54 -7.73
CA ILE A 82 8.28 0.57 -7.57
C ILE A 82 7.85 1.79 -6.74
N LEU A 83 8.55 2.09 -5.64
CA LEU A 83 8.27 3.27 -4.83
C LEU A 83 8.37 4.57 -5.62
N SER A 84 9.36 4.70 -6.51
CA SER A 84 9.50 5.90 -7.34
C SER A 84 8.25 6.17 -8.19
N GLY A 85 7.63 5.11 -8.73
CA GLY A 85 6.38 5.23 -9.47
C GLY A 85 5.17 5.49 -8.59
N LEU A 86 5.08 4.84 -7.44
CA LEU A 86 3.99 5.08 -6.47
C LEU A 86 4.01 6.53 -5.95
N ILE A 87 5.19 7.08 -5.69
CA ILE A 87 5.37 8.48 -5.29
C ILE A 87 4.99 9.41 -6.44
N THR A 88 5.46 9.13 -7.67
CA THR A 88 5.07 9.90 -8.87
C THR A 88 3.55 9.94 -9.05
N TRP A 89 2.88 8.81 -8.88
CA TRP A 89 1.42 8.73 -8.93
C TRP A 89 0.75 9.51 -7.79
N THR A 90 1.30 9.44 -6.58
CA THR A 90 0.77 10.18 -5.42
C THR A 90 0.81 11.69 -5.64
N PHE A 91 1.86 12.22 -6.26
CA PHE A 91 2.01 13.64 -6.53
C PHE A 91 1.34 14.12 -7.82
N PHE A 92 0.84 13.20 -8.67
CA PHE A 92 0.33 13.55 -9.99
C PHE A 92 -0.79 14.60 -9.96
N ASP A 93 -1.80 14.40 -9.09
CA ASP A 93 -2.92 15.34 -8.92
C ASP A 93 -2.87 16.13 -7.60
N ASN A 94 -1.86 15.88 -6.76
CA ASN A 94 -1.70 16.53 -5.45
C ASN A 94 -0.26 17.00 -5.23
N ASN A 95 -0.03 18.31 -5.34
CA ASN A 95 1.30 18.91 -5.16
C ASN A 95 1.54 19.47 -3.75
N ASN A 96 0.74 19.06 -2.75
CA ASN A 96 0.98 19.46 -1.37
C ASN A 96 2.34 18.90 -0.90
N PRO A 97 3.24 19.72 -0.30
CA PRO A 97 4.54 19.25 0.18
C PRO A 97 4.50 18.04 1.11
N ASP A 98 3.39 17.79 1.81
CA ASP A 98 3.24 16.64 2.71
C ASP A 98 2.37 15.49 2.15
N ALA A 99 2.06 15.51 0.84
CA ALA A 99 1.28 14.46 0.17
C ALA A 99 1.86 13.05 0.37
N VAL A 100 3.18 12.95 0.54
CA VAL A 100 3.87 11.77 1.07
C VAL A 100 4.62 12.20 2.33
N SER A 101 4.32 11.55 3.46
CA SER A 101 4.92 11.84 4.76
C SER A 101 5.62 10.59 5.32
N THR A 102 6.73 10.78 6.05
CA THR A 102 7.45 9.68 6.75
C THR A 102 7.59 9.96 8.26
N PRO A 103 6.46 10.08 8.98
CA PRO A 103 6.49 10.25 10.43
C PRO A 103 7.09 9.02 11.11
N PHE A 104 8.01 9.24 12.05
CA PHE A 104 8.66 8.16 12.76
C PHE A 104 7.67 7.44 13.71
N GLY A 105 7.73 6.11 13.71
CA GLY A 105 6.92 5.25 14.57
C GLY A 105 7.16 3.79 14.22
N SER A 106 6.60 2.88 15.04
CA SER A 106 6.65 1.45 14.73
C SER A 106 6.07 1.16 13.34
N GLY A 107 6.42 0.02 12.74
CA GLY A 107 5.88 -0.38 11.45
C GLY A 107 4.35 -0.25 11.38
N CYS A 108 3.63 -0.67 12.43
CA CYS A 108 2.16 -0.61 12.49
C CYS A 108 1.63 0.81 12.71
N SER A 109 2.35 1.62 13.50
CA SER A 109 2.00 3.01 13.72
C SER A 109 2.04 3.76 12.39
N SER A 110 3.18 3.67 11.69
CA SER A 110 3.42 4.39 10.43
C SER A 110 2.52 3.94 9.29
N THR A 111 2.19 2.65 9.19
CA THR A 111 1.39 2.10 8.07
C THR A 111 -0.09 1.94 8.37
N ILE A 112 -0.50 1.53 9.57
CA ILE A 112 -1.90 1.25 9.87
C ILE A 112 -2.53 2.41 10.65
N THR A 113 -1.94 2.80 11.78
CA THR A 113 -2.57 3.74 12.71
C THR A 113 -2.72 5.13 12.09
N LEU A 114 -1.65 5.66 11.49
CA LEU A 114 -1.69 6.97 10.85
C LEU A 114 -2.63 6.99 9.64
N THR A 115 -2.60 5.94 8.82
CA THR A 115 -3.48 5.78 7.66
C THR A 115 -4.95 5.80 8.06
N VAL A 116 -5.35 5.05 9.08
CA VAL A 116 -6.74 4.97 9.54
C VAL A 116 -7.20 6.31 10.10
N ASN A 117 -6.37 6.95 10.93
CA ASN A 117 -6.70 8.25 11.51
C ASN A 117 -6.86 9.33 10.43
N GLU A 118 -5.94 9.38 9.46
CA GLU A 118 -6.00 10.31 8.34
C GLU A 118 -7.20 10.01 7.43
N ASN A 119 -7.49 8.73 7.13
CA ASN A 119 -8.62 8.34 6.28
C ASN A 119 -9.96 8.78 6.87
N ARG A 120 -10.15 8.56 8.18
CA ARG A 120 -11.37 8.91 8.90
C ARG A 120 -11.58 10.42 9.04
N GLN A 121 -10.51 11.20 8.93
CA GLN A 121 -10.56 12.66 8.88
C GLN A 121 -10.77 13.19 7.45
N GLY A 122 -10.86 12.31 6.45
CA GLY A 122 -10.94 12.70 5.04
C GLY A 122 -9.64 13.28 4.50
N GLY A 123 -8.51 13.00 5.14
CA GLY A 123 -7.20 13.48 4.74
C GLY A 123 -6.74 12.90 3.41
N HIS A 124 -5.67 13.46 2.87
CA HIS A 124 -5.14 13.10 1.55
C HIS A 124 -3.64 12.79 1.55
N ARG A 125 -3.04 12.68 2.73
CA ARG A 125 -1.63 12.30 2.88
C ARG A 125 -1.48 10.78 2.77
N THR A 126 -0.33 10.37 2.25
CA THR A 126 0.10 8.97 2.21
C THR A 126 1.33 8.81 3.09
N PHE A 127 1.58 7.58 3.55
CA PHE A 127 2.63 7.34 4.53
C PHE A 127 3.68 6.37 3.99
N LEU A 128 4.91 6.87 3.86
CA LEU A 128 6.10 6.06 3.63
C LEU A 128 6.58 5.50 4.97
N GLY A 129 6.87 4.22 5.02
CA GLY A 129 7.13 3.52 6.29
C GLY A 129 8.17 2.40 6.17
N PHE A 130 8.24 1.60 7.22
CA PHE A 130 9.21 0.51 7.41
C PHE A 130 10.67 0.96 7.58
N PHE A 131 10.89 2.19 8.06
CA PHE A 131 12.20 2.68 8.50
C PHE A 131 12.53 2.33 9.96
N ASP A 132 11.54 1.89 10.73
CA ASP A 132 11.73 1.47 12.12
C ASP A 132 12.50 0.13 12.19
N PRO A 133 13.61 0.04 12.94
CA PRO A 133 14.37 -1.20 13.08
C PRO A 133 13.55 -2.41 13.57
N SER A 134 12.45 -2.20 14.31
CA SER A 134 11.66 -3.32 14.83
C SER A 134 10.88 -4.09 13.75
N VAL A 135 10.59 -3.48 12.59
CA VAL A 135 9.92 -4.17 11.47
C VAL A 135 10.91 -4.78 10.47
N ARG A 136 12.11 -4.21 10.34
CA ARG A 136 13.10 -4.64 9.33
C ARG A 136 13.43 -6.15 9.33
N PRO A 137 13.52 -6.86 10.47
CA PRO A 137 13.78 -8.31 10.47
C PRO A 137 12.67 -9.17 9.84
N TYR A 138 11.47 -8.61 9.65
CA TYR A 138 10.28 -9.34 9.20
C TYR A 138 9.86 -9.02 7.76
N VAL A 139 10.65 -8.19 7.07
CA VAL A 139 10.40 -7.73 5.70
C VAL A 139 11.67 -7.90 4.89
N GLU A 140 11.52 -8.13 3.59
CA GLU A 140 12.64 -8.29 2.68
C GLU A 140 13.54 -7.04 2.67
N SER A 141 14.86 -7.26 2.56
CA SER A 141 15.86 -6.22 2.77
C SER A 141 15.74 -5.03 1.81
N ASN A 142 15.24 -5.28 0.59
CA ASN A 142 15.03 -4.29 -0.46
C ASN A 142 13.62 -3.70 -0.49
N LEU A 143 12.70 -4.13 0.39
CA LEU A 143 11.33 -3.62 0.44
C LEU A 143 11.16 -2.59 1.55
N LEU A 144 10.44 -1.53 1.22
CA LEU A 144 9.84 -0.59 2.16
C LEU A 144 8.32 -0.58 1.95
N SER A 145 7.60 0.26 2.68
CA SER A 145 6.16 0.39 2.54
C SER A 145 5.73 1.78 2.09
N LEU A 146 4.73 1.86 1.21
CA LEU A 146 3.89 3.05 1.05
C LEU A 146 2.45 2.65 1.38
N THR A 147 1.77 3.44 2.22
CA THR A 147 0.35 3.22 2.50
C THR A 147 -0.49 4.35 1.95
N ILE A 148 -1.46 3.98 1.12
CA ILE A 148 -2.42 4.91 0.51
C ILE A 148 -3.79 4.64 1.13
N LEU A 149 -4.30 5.61 1.88
CA LEU A 149 -5.63 5.57 2.47
C LEU A 149 -6.75 5.71 1.41
N MET A 150 -7.97 5.30 1.74
CA MET A 150 -9.06 5.29 0.75
C MET A 150 -9.57 6.68 0.34
N SER A 151 -9.57 7.69 1.22
CA SER A 151 -9.95 9.07 0.85
C SER A 151 -9.01 9.68 -0.19
N ARG A 152 -7.74 9.27 -0.22
CA ARG A 152 -6.75 9.63 -1.25
C ARG A 152 -6.83 8.73 -2.48
N PHE A 153 -6.97 7.42 -2.28
CA PHE A 153 -6.98 6.45 -3.38
C PHE A 153 -8.10 6.70 -4.39
N LYS A 154 -9.27 7.19 -3.97
CA LYS A 154 -10.40 7.49 -4.86
C LYS A 154 -10.03 8.37 -6.05
N THR A 155 -9.33 9.48 -5.79
CA THR A 155 -8.86 10.39 -6.84
C THR A 155 -7.72 9.77 -7.63
N MET A 156 -6.74 9.18 -6.94
CA MET A 156 -5.59 8.53 -7.57
C MET A 156 -6.00 7.43 -8.56
N TYR A 157 -7.02 6.63 -8.21
CA TYR A 157 -7.58 5.58 -9.07
C TYR A 157 -8.06 6.16 -10.40
N GLN A 158 -8.74 7.31 -10.38
CA GLN A 158 -9.28 7.95 -11.57
C GLN A 158 -8.19 8.59 -12.43
N THR A 159 -7.14 9.12 -11.79
CA THR A 159 -6.06 9.86 -12.46
C THR A 159 -4.87 8.99 -12.88
N MET A 160 -4.86 7.71 -12.50
CA MET A 160 -3.72 6.80 -12.71
C MET A 160 -3.23 6.80 -14.15
N ARG A 161 -4.13 6.59 -15.12
CA ARG A 161 -3.77 6.55 -16.56
C ARG A 161 -3.28 7.88 -17.12
N ASN A 162 -3.56 9.01 -16.45
CA ASN A 162 -3.07 10.32 -16.85
C ASN A 162 -1.66 10.60 -16.29
N SER A 163 -1.19 9.80 -15.34
CA SER A 163 0.13 9.94 -14.73
C SER A 163 1.27 9.61 -15.68
N SER A 164 2.49 9.99 -15.31
CA SER A 164 3.71 9.70 -16.07
C SER A 164 4.12 8.22 -16.08
N LEU A 165 3.32 7.32 -15.51
CA LEU A 165 3.56 5.88 -15.47
C LEU A 165 3.17 5.15 -16.79
N TYR A 166 2.58 5.87 -17.74
CA TYR A 166 2.13 5.34 -19.02
C TYR A 166 2.81 6.10 -20.16
N ASP A 167 3.30 5.35 -21.15
CA ASP A 167 3.84 5.88 -22.41
C ASP A 167 4.95 6.95 -22.30
N THR A 168 5.67 7.02 -21.17
CA THR A 168 6.82 7.92 -21.00
C THR A 168 8.15 7.19 -21.11
N HIS A 169 9.13 7.83 -21.77
CA HIS A 169 10.47 7.29 -21.96
C HIS A 169 11.20 7.02 -20.63
N ALA A 170 11.07 7.94 -19.66
CA ALA A 170 11.71 7.80 -18.36
C ALA A 170 11.17 6.58 -17.60
N TRP A 171 9.85 6.40 -17.56
CA TRP A 171 9.24 5.29 -16.86
C TRP A 171 9.45 3.95 -17.56
N ALA A 172 9.50 3.93 -18.90
CA ALA A 172 9.83 2.72 -19.68
C ALA A 172 11.17 2.11 -19.25
N LYS A 173 12.21 2.94 -19.00
CA LYS A 173 13.51 2.47 -18.50
C LYS A 173 13.42 1.85 -17.10
N ILE A 174 12.59 2.43 -16.22
CA ILE A 174 12.39 1.90 -14.86
C ILE A 174 11.61 0.59 -14.91
N LYS A 175 10.59 0.47 -15.78
CA LYS A 175 9.90 -0.80 -16.05
C LYS A 175 10.85 -1.90 -16.50
N THR A 176 11.82 -1.60 -17.37
CA THR A 176 12.86 -2.56 -17.76
C THR A 176 13.66 -3.04 -16.55
N ARG A 177 14.10 -2.12 -15.67
CA ARG A 177 14.83 -2.47 -14.43
C ARG A 177 13.98 -3.33 -13.48
N ILE A 178 12.69 -3.02 -13.34
CA ILE A 178 11.75 -3.84 -12.55
C ILE A 178 11.64 -5.25 -13.13
N ASN A 179 11.66 -5.40 -14.46
CA ASN A 179 11.56 -6.70 -15.14
C ASN A 179 12.84 -7.53 -15.08
N GLU A 180 14.00 -6.89 -15.00
CA GLU A 180 15.31 -7.56 -14.95
C GLU A 180 15.71 -7.99 -13.54
N GLY A 181 15.31 -7.22 -12.52
CA GLY A 181 15.52 -7.53 -11.09
C GLY A 181 14.62 -8.64 -10.58
#